data_AF-A0A848VQ74-F1
#
_entry.id   AF-A0A848VQ74-F1
#
_cell.length_a   1.000
_cell.length_b   1.000
_cell.length_c   1.000
_cell.angle_alpha   90.00
_cell.angle_beta   90.00
_cell.angle_gamma   90.00
#
_symmetry.space_group_name_H-M   'P 1'
#
loop_
_entity.id
_entity.type
_entity.pdbx_description
1 polymer ?
#
loop_
_entity_poly.entity_id
_entity_poly.type
_entity_poly.pdbx_seq_one_letter_code
_entity_poly.pdbx_strand_id
1 'polypeptide(L)'
;MAAIDKTFQGELVKSPAKGGWTYLETDWSADFFGTRGLVKVAGTIDGEPFTGSFMALGTGNHKLPVKADIRRAIGKDVGDTVTVHLQKRL
;
A
#
# COMPACT_ATOMS: atom_id res chain seq x y z
N MET A 1 8.63 -16.23 -8.37
CA MET A 1 7.63 -15.27 -7.88
C MET A 1 6.93 -15.90 -6.70
N ALA A 2 6.90 -15.23 -5.54
CA ALA A 2 6.28 -15.77 -4.34
C ALA A 2 4.81 -15.36 -4.30
N ALA A 3 3.91 -16.34 -4.24
CA ALA A 3 2.52 -16.10 -3.91
C ALA A 3 2.43 -15.56 -2.47
N ILE A 4 1.61 -14.55 -2.27
CA ILE A 4 1.30 -14.00 -0.95
C ILE A 4 -0.21 -14.15 -0.80
N ASP A 5 -0.66 -14.49 0.40
CA ASP A 5 -2.07 -14.40 0.76
C ASP A 5 -2.16 -13.61 2.07
N LYS A 6 -2.19 -12.28 1.94
CA LYS A 6 -2.23 -11.39 3.10
C LYS A 6 -3.21 -10.27 2.86
N THR A 7 -4.20 -10.20 3.73
CA THR A 7 -5.17 -9.10 3.77
C THR A 7 -4.87 -8.20 4.95
N PHE A 8 -4.99 -6.89 4.75
CA PHE A 8 -4.91 -5.90 5.81
C PHE A 8 -5.78 -4.70 5.48
N GLN A 9 -6.11 -3.92 6.50
CA GLN A 9 -6.79 -2.64 6.34
C GLN A 9 -5.82 -1.50 6.64
N GLY A 10 -6.00 -0.38 5.95
CA GLY A 10 -5.23 0.83 6.20
C GLY A 10 -6.03 2.07 5.84
N GLU A 11 -5.79 3.14 6.58
CA GLU A 11 -6.34 4.46 6.28
C GLU A 11 -5.52 5.12 5.17
N LEU A 12 -6.20 5.74 4.21
CA LEU A 12 -5.58 6.53 3.17
C LEU A 12 -5.06 7.85 3.75
N VAL A 13 -3.74 7.98 3.86
CA VAL A 13 -3.08 9.19 4.36
C VAL A 13 -2.46 9.96 3.20
N LYS A 14 -2.58 11.28 3.19
CA LYS A 14 -1.91 12.16 2.22
C LYS A 14 -0.64 12.73 2.80
N SER A 15 0.45 12.63 2.04
CA SER A 15 1.70 13.30 2.41
C SER A 15 1.48 14.83 2.48
N PRO A 16 1.97 15.51 3.53
CA PRO A 16 1.83 16.96 3.68
C PRO A 16 2.68 17.76 2.68
N ALA A 17 3.61 17.10 1.98
CA ALA A 17 4.44 17.73 0.96
C ALA A 17 3.57 18.22 -0.22
N LYS A 18 3.99 19.31 -0.86
CA LYS A 18 3.34 19.81 -2.08
C LYS A 18 3.40 18.72 -3.18
N GLY A 19 2.24 18.33 -3.71
CA GLY A 19 2.13 17.21 -4.65
C GLY A 19 2.24 15.83 -4.00
N GLY A 20 2.04 15.75 -2.68
CA GLY A 20 2.12 14.53 -1.90
C GLY A 20 1.20 13.43 -2.39
N TRP A 21 1.75 12.21 -2.45
CA TRP A 21 0.99 11.01 -2.75
C TRP A 21 0.05 10.66 -1.59
N THR A 22 -1.07 10.01 -1.92
CA THR A 22 -1.87 9.27 -0.95
C THR A 22 -1.30 7.87 -0.82
N TYR A 23 -1.17 7.36 0.40
CA TYR A 23 -0.57 6.07 0.67
C TYR A 23 -1.19 5.44 1.92
N LEU A 24 -0.94 4.15 2.08
CA LEU A 24 -1.16 3.43 3.34
C LEU A 24 0.16 3.31 4.06
N GLU A 25 0.18 3.45 5.38
CA GLU A 25 1.35 3.23 6.21
C GLU A 25 1.23 1.88 6.93
N THR A 26 2.32 1.13 6.96
CA THR A 26 2.38 -0.20 7.58
C THR A 26 3.65 -0.36 8.40
N ASP A 27 3.50 -0.83 9.63
CA ASP A 27 4.57 -1.17 10.57
C ASP A 27 5.05 -2.63 10.44
N TRP A 28 4.16 -3.53 10.02
CA TRP A 28 4.42 -4.97 9.92
C TRP A 28 5.15 -5.42 8.64
N SER A 29 5.13 -4.62 7.57
CA SER A 29 5.55 -5.06 6.24
C SER A 29 7.05 -5.32 6.14
N ALA A 30 7.87 -4.56 6.87
CA ALA A 30 9.31 -4.77 6.86
C ALA A 30 9.69 -6.15 7.41
N ASP A 31 9.07 -6.55 8.52
CA ASP A 31 9.27 -7.85 9.14
C ASP A 31 8.67 -8.97 8.29
N PHE A 32 7.47 -8.76 7.75
CA PHE A 32 6.81 -9.74 6.88
C PHE A 32 7.61 -10.05 5.60
N PHE A 33 8.24 -9.05 4.99
CA PHE A 33 9.05 -9.24 3.79
C PHE A 33 10.53 -9.54 4.07
N GLY A 34 10.95 -9.51 5.34
CA GLY A 34 12.35 -9.66 5.76
C GLY A 34 13.26 -8.56 5.23
N THR A 35 12.73 -7.40 4.87
CA THR A 35 13.51 -6.30 4.32
C THR A 35 12.86 -4.95 4.59
N ARG A 36 13.71 -3.96 4.88
CA ARG A 36 13.30 -2.54 4.91
C ARG A 36 13.37 -1.88 3.54
N GLY A 37 13.85 -2.59 2.52
CA GLY A 37 13.97 -2.07 1.14
C GLY A 37 12.65 -2.01 0.38
N LEU A 38 12.75 -1.70 -0.91
CA LEU A 38 11.60 -1.64 -1.80
C LEU A 38 11.07 -3.04 -2.10
N VAL A 39 9.77 -3.26 -1.87
CA VAL A 39 9.11 -4.54 -2.16
C VAL A 39 7.98 -4.32 -3.15
N LYS A 40 8.15 -4.82 -4.38
CA LYS A 40 7.10 -4.77 -5.40
C LYS A 40 6.04 -5.83 -5.13
N VAL A 41 4.78 -5.43 -5.21
CA VAL A 41 3.63 -6.30 -4.95
C VAL A 41 2.52 -6.06 -5.96
N ALA A 42 1.66 -7.05 -6.13
CA ALA A 42 0.38 -6.92 -6.81
C ALA A 42 -0.72 -7.59 -6.01
N GLY A 43 -1.95 -7.11 -6.20
CA GLY A 43 -3.11 -7.53 -5.44
C GLY A 43 -4.35 -6.73 -5.78
N THR A 44 -5.26 -6.59 -4.82
CA THR A 44 -6.46 -5.74 -4.93
C THR A 44 -6.57 -4.76 -3.77
N ILE A 45 -7.20 -3.61 -4.00
CA ILE A 45 -7.60 -2.62 -2.99
C ILE A 45 -9.12 -2.47 -3.11
N ASP A 46 -9.87 -2.88 -2.10
CA ASP A 46 -11.34 -2.96 -2.11
C ASP A 46 -11.89 -3.62 -3.38
N GLY A 47 -11.21 -4.66 -3.86
CA GLY A 47 -11.56 -5.39 -5.08
C GLY A 47 -10.94 -4.85 -6.37
N GLU A 48 -10.43 -3.61 -6.38
CA GLU A 48 -9.80 -3.02 -7.57
C GLU A 48 -8.35 -3.52 -7.72
N PRO A 49 -7.96 -4.09 -8.88
CA PRO A 49 -6.60 -4.56 -9.10
C PRO A 49 -5.56 -3.45 -9.00
N PHE A 50 -4.41 -3.78 -8.39
CA PHE A 50 -3.29 -2.85 -8.34
C PHE A 50 -1.94 -3.53 -8.47
N THR A 51 -0.94 -2.73 -8.83
CA THR A 51 0.48 -3.06 -8.71
C THR A 51 1.17 -1.86 -8.08
N GLY A 52 1.92 -2.11 -7.02
CA GLY A 52 2.53 -1.08 -6.19
C GLY A 52 3.84 -1.54 -5.58
N SER A 53 4.41 -0.73 -4.71
CA SER A 53 5.62 -1.09 -3.97
C SER A 53 5.57 -0.54 -2.56
N PHE A 54 5.88 -1.39 -1.59
CA PHE A 54 6.21 -0.92 -0.25
C PHE A 54 7.56 -0.20 -0.30
N MET A 55 7.64 0.96 0.34
CA MET A 55 8.83 1.80 0.39
C MET A 55 9.06 2.26 1.82
N ALA A 56 10.31 2.25 2.29
CA ALA A 56 10.65 2.80 3.59
C ALA A 56 10.31 4.31 3.69
N LEU A 57 9.70 4.69 4.81
CA LEU A 57 9.51 6.07 5.22
C LEU A 57 10.72 6.65 5.96
N GLY A 58 11.74 5.83 6.27
CA GLY A 58 12.90 6.22 7.06
C GLY A 58 12.67 6.21 8.58
N THR A 59 11.40 6.16 9.02
CA THR A 59 10.97 6.06 10.43
C THR A 59 10.89 4.63 10.95
N GLY A 60 11.15 3.64 10.10
CA GLY A 60 10.96 2.20 10.39
C GLY A 60 9.73 1.60 9.71
N ASN A 61 8.74 2.43 9.37
CA ASN A 61 7.53 2.01 8.66
C ASN A 61 7.74 1.97 7.15
N HIS A 62 6.89 1.21 6.47
CA HIS A 62 6.73 1.31 5.02
C HIS A 62 5.48 2.11 4.67
N LYS A 63 5.49 2.66 3.46
CA LYS A 63 4.30 3.15 2.78
C LYS A 63 4.01 2.35 1.53
N LEU A 64 2.72 2.18 1.23
CA LEU A 64 2.21 1.67 -0.04
C LEU A 64 1.43 2.79 -0.75
N PRO A 65 1.99 3.41 -1.80
CA PRO A 65 1.29 4.43 -2.56
C PRO A 65 0.02 3.88 -3.20
N VAL A 66 -1.09 4.59 -3.02
CA VAL A 66 -2.37 4.29 -3.68
C VAL A 66 -2.58 5.33 -4.77
N LYS A 67 -2.64 4.88 -6.02
CA LYS A 67 -2.81 5.78 -7.17
C LYS A 67 -4.21 6.41 -7.17
N ALA A 68 -4.31 7.58 -7.78
CA ALA A 68 -5.56 8.33 -7.82
C ALA A 68 -6.65 7.66 -8.69
N ASP A 69 -6.26 6.87 -9.69
CA ASP A 69 -7.17 6.06 -10.49
C ASP A 69 -7.87 4.98 -9.66
N ILE A 70 -7.12 4.24 -8.84
CA ILE A 70 -7.66 3.23 -7.92
C ILE A 70 -8.61 3.88 -6.92
N ARG A 71 -8.19 4.99 -6.29
CA ARG A 71 -9.05 5.74 -5.34
C ARG A 71 -10.38 6.16 -5.95
N ARG A 72 -10.35 6.66 -7.20
CA ARG A 72 -11.56 7.02 -7.94
C ARG A 72 -12.41 5.80 -8.28
N ALA A 73 -11.80 4.69 -8.67
CA ALA A 73 -12.51 3.45 -9.02
C ALA A 73 -13.25 2.85 -7.81
N ILE A 74 -12.64 2.89 -6.62
CA ILE A 74 -13.24 2.39 -5.38
C ILE A 74 -14.10 3.43 -4.64
N GLY A 75 -14.13 4.69 -5.13
CA GLY A 75 -14.91 5.77 -4.53
C GLY A 75 -14.44 6.19 -3.13
N LYS A 76 -13.13 6.09 -2.83
CA LYS A 76 -12.55 6.43 -1.51
C LYS A 76 -11.43 7.45 -1.64
N ASP A 77 -11.27 8.29 -0.62
CA ASP A 77 -10.23 9.31 -0.56
C ASP A 77 -9.51 9.34 0.81
N VAL A 78 -8.69 10.36 1.01
CA VAL A 78 -7.92 10.57 2.25
C VAL A 78 -8.85 10.53 3.48
N GLY A 79 -8.47 9.74 4.48
CA GLY A 79 -9.26 9.49 5.69
C GLY A 79 -10.14 8.24 5.61
N ASP A 80 -10.37 7.69 4.41
CA ASP A 80 -11.11 6.44 4.27
C ASP A 80 -10.22 5.23 4.51
N THR A 81 -10.80 4.20 5.13
CA THR A 81 -10.14 2.90 5.29
C THR A 81 -10.39 2.03 4.06
N VAL A 82 -9.32 1.47 3.50
CA VAL A 82 -9.37 0.50 2.40
C VAL A 82 -8.92 -0.88 2.86
N THR A 83 -9.43 -1.92 2.23
CA THR A 83 -8.98 -3.30 2.43
C THR A 83 -8.05 -3.70 1.30
N VAL A 84 -6.81 -4.06 1.62
CA VAL A 84 -5.82 -4.51 0.64
C VAL A 84 -5.61 -6.00 0.76
N HIS A 85 -5.72 -6.71 -0.36
CA HIS A 85 -5.35 -8.12 -0.48
C HIS A 85 -4.11 -8.26 -1.35
N LEU A 86 -2.99 -8.65 -0.74
CA LEU A 86 -1.73 -8.93 -1.43
C LEU A 86 -1.74 -10.35 -1.97
N GLN A 87 -1.51 -10.49 -3.28
CA GLN A 87 -1.56 -11.78 -3.98
C GLN A 87 -0.18 -12.30 -4.40
N LYS A 88 0.77 -11.40 -4.69
CA LYS A 88 2.12 -11.79 -5.14
C LYS A 88 3.17 -10.72 -4.89
N ARG A 89 4.40 -11.19 -4.64
CA ARG A 89 5.63 -10.39 -4.71
C ARG A 89 6.21 -10.47 -6.11
N LEU A 90 6.53 -9.31 -6.69
CA LEU A 90 7.13 -9.18 -8.03
C LEU A 90 8.65 -9.07 -7.96
#